data_AF-A0A9E5TVP5-F1
#
_entry.id   AF-A0A9E5TVP5-F1
#
_cell.length_a   1.000
_cell.length_b   1.000
_cell.length_c   1.000
_cell.angle_alpha   90.00
_cell.angle_beta   90.00
_cell.angle_gamma   90.00
#
_symmetry.space_group_name_H-M   'P 1'
#
loop_
_entity.id
_entity.type
_entity.pdbx_description
1 polymer ?
#
loop_
_entity_poly.entity_id
_entity_poly.type
_entity_poly.pdbx_seq_one_letter_code
_entity_poly.pdbx_strand_id
1 'polypeptide(L)'
;MKAAQWALASALLLVACSDERSVEQQIIGAITAMEEYGERGQRSDFMAMVHPQFSGQSQSMSRLDFRRFMVIQWNRHQRLQAQLMPIRVEPLTASAARANFHVLVTGGQGLIPERGQL
;
A
#
# COMPACT_ATOMS: atom_id res chain seq x y z
N MET A 1 -2.38 -49.66 1.48
CA MET A 1 -2.62 -48.64 2.53
C MET A 1 -1.68 -47.43 2.45
N LYS A 2 -0.43 -47.55 1.96
CA LYS A 2 0.50 -46.40 1.82
C LYS A 2 0.09 -45.37 0.74
N ALA A 3 -0.52 -45.81 -0.37
CA ALA A 3 -0.96 -44.91 -1.44
C ALA A 3 -2.07 -43.91 -1.01
N ALA A 4 -2.94 -44.33 -0.08
CA ALA A 4 -3.99 -43.46 0.47
C ALA A 4 -3.43 -42.35 1.37
N GLN A 5 -2.32 -42.61 2.08
CA GLN A 5 -1.64 -41.61 2.91
C GLN A 5 -0.95 -40.53 2.08
N TRP A 6 -0.44 -40.86 0.89
CA TRP A 6 0.21 -39.89 0.00
C TRP A 6 -0.82 -38.99 -0.69
N ALA A 7 -1.96 -39.55 -1.10
CA ALA A 7 -3.07 -38.76 -1.64
C ALA A 7 -3.63 -37.74 -0.64
N LEU A 8 -3.72 -38.12 0.65
CA LEU A 8 -4.16 -37.20 1.70
C LEU A 8 -3.17 -36.05 1.94
N ALA A 9 -1.86 -36.33 1.93
CA ALA A 9 -0.81 -35.32 2.12
C ALA A 9 -0.77 -34.30 0.97
N SER A 10 -1.01 -34.73 -0.27
CA SER A 10 -1.08 -33.82 -1.43
C SER A 10 -2.34 -32.95 -1.42
N ALA A 11 -3.46 -33.43 -0.89
CA ALA A 11 -4.69 -32.65 -0.79
C ALA A 11 -4.60 -31.53 0.27
N LEU A 12 -3.84 -31.73 1.35
CA LEU A 12 -3.62 -30.70 2.38
C LEU A 12 -2.74 -29.53 1.90
N LEU A 13 -1.89 -29.72 0.89
CA LEU A 13 -1.03 -28.66 0.34
C LEU A 13 -1.80 -27.66 -0.55
N LEU A 14 -3.01 -28.00 -1.01
CA LEU A 14 -3.81 -27.15 -1.91
C LEU A 14 -4.70 -26.14 -1.17
N VAL A 15 -4.92 -26.31 0.14
CA VAL A 15 -5.76 -25.40 0.95
C VAL A 15 -4.97 -24.19 1.47
N ALA A 16 -3.64 -24.17 1.33
CA ALA A 16 -2.78 -23.14 1.92
C ALA A 16 -2.62 -21.85 1.07
N CYS A 17 -3.36 -21.68 -0.04
CA CYS A 17 -3.20 -20.54 -0.94
C CYS A 17 -4.38 -19.55 -0.98
N SER A 18 -5.37 -19.67 -0.08
CA SER A 18 -6.35 -18.59 0.09
C SER A 18 -5.83 -17.61 1.14
N ASP A 19 -5.60 -16.36 0.75
CA ASP A 19 -5.30 -15.28 1.71
C ASP A 19 -6.47 -15.17 2.69
N GLU A 20 -6.25 -15.60 3.95
CA GLU A 20 -7.30 -15.71 4.98
C GLU A 20 -7.84 -14.33 5.40
N ARG A 21 -7.20 -13.24 4.97
CA ARG A 21 -7.58 -11.87 5.31
C ARG A 21 -8.79 -11.41 4.53
N SER A 22 -9.67 -10.65 5.19
CA SER A 22 -10.76 -9.96 4.51
C SER A 22 -10.23 -8.93 3.50
N VAL A 23 -11.03 -8.56 2.50
CA VAL A 23 -10.67 -7.52 1.51
C VAL A 23 -10.29 -6.21 2.22
N GLU A 24 -11.01 -5.86 3.28
CA GLU A 24 -10.70 -4.70 4.12
C GLU A 24 -9.30 -4.81 4.75
N GLN A 25 -8.97 -5.96 5.36
CA GLN A 25 -7.65 -6.21 5.95
C GLN A 25 -6.52 -6.18 4.91
N GLN A 26 -6.77 -6.70 3.70
CA GLN A 26 -5.80 -6.66 2.60
C GLN A 26 -5.53 -5.21 2.16
N ILE A 27 -6.59 -4.39 2.03
CA ILE A 27 -6.46 -2.99 1.62
C ILE A 27 -5.77 -2.16 2.69
N ILE A 28 -6.16 -2.31 3.96
CA ILE A 28 -5.50 -1.64 5.08
C ILE A 28 -4.01 -2.05 5.11
N GLY A 29 -3.73 -3.35 5.00
CA GLY A 29 -2.36 -3.86 4.96
C GLY A 29 -1.54 -3.29 3.81
N ALA A 30 -2.13 -3.14 2.61
CA ALA A 30 -1.46 -2.53 1.48
C ALA A 30 -1.16 -1.03 1.71
N ILE A 31 -2.10 -0.27 2.28
CA ILE A 31 -1.90 1.16 2.57
C ILE A 31 -0.83 1.35 3.66
N THR A 32 -0.84 0.53 4.71
CA THR A 32 0.20 0.55 5.76
C THR A 32 1.57 0.15 5.21
N ALA A 33 1.64 -0.82 4.29
CA ALA A 33 2.88 -1.14 3.61
C ALA A 33 3.38 0.06 2.77
N MET A 34 2.49 0.76 2.06
CA MET A 34 2.83 1.98 1.31
C MET A 34 3.42 3.07 2.22
N GLU A 35 2.85 3.28 3.40
CA GLU A 35 3.41 4.16 4.43
C GLU A 35 4.85 3.73 4.77
N GLU A 36 5.06 2.48 5.17
CA GLU A 36 6.38 1.96 5.57
C GLU A 36 7.45 2.11 4.48
N TYR A 37 7.16 1.75 3.23
CA TYR A 37 8.10 1.93 2.12
C TYR A 37 8.37 3.41 1.84
N GLY A 38 7.34 4.25 1.95
CA GLY A 38 7.45 5.70 1.78
C GLY A 38 8.40 6.34 2.78
N GLU A 39 8.27 5.96 4.05
CA GLU A 39 9.10 6.47 5.16
C GLU A 39 10.54 5.95 5.11
N ARG A 40 10.73 4.68 4.75
CA ARG A 40 12.07 4.08 4.59
C ARG A 40 12.80 4.53 3.33
N GLY A 41 12.16 5.33 2.48
CA GLY A 41 12.73 5.75 1.20
C GLY A 41 12.88 4.59 0.21
N GLN A 42 12.12 3.52 0.36
CA GLN A 42 12.09 2.35 -0.53
C GLN A 42 11.23 2.66 -1.77
N ARG A 43 11.75 3.57 -2.60
CA ARG A 43 11.01 4.21 -3.71
C ARG A 43 10.45 3.21 -4.73
N SER A 44 11.23 2.17 -5.05
CA SER A 44 10.84 1.14 -6.02
C SER A 44 9.69 0.29 -5.50
N ASP A 45 9.77 -0.13 -4.24
CA ASP A 45 8.77 -0.98 -3.58
C ASP A 45 7.45 -0.21 -3.38
N PHE A 46 7.54 1.06 -2.97
CA PHE A 46 6.40 1.97 -2.93
C PHE A 46 5.69 2.06 -4.30
N MET A 47 6.46 2.31 -5.37
CA MET A 47 5.91 2.45 -6.71
C MET A 47 5.41 1.13 -7.32
N ALA A 48 5.85 -0.03 -6.81
CA ALA A 48 5.36 -1.34 -7.24
C ALA A 48 3.89 -1.56 -6.85
N MET A 49 3.43 -0.95 -5.76
CA MET A 49 2.03 -1.04 -5.32
C MET A 49 1.10 -0.06 -6.05
N VAL A 50 1.64 0.90 -6.79
CA VAL A 50 0.85 1.82 -7.61
C VAL A 50 0.50 1.14 -8.93
N HIS A 51 -0.79 0.86 -9.13
CA HIS A 51 -1.31 0.17 -10.31
C HIS A 51 -0.88 0.85 -11.63
N PRO A 52 -0.52 0.11 -12.70
CA PRO A 52 -0.09 0.68 -13.98
C PRO A 52 -1.03 1.73 -14.58
N GLN A 53 -2.34 1.56 -14.38
CA GLN A 53 -3.39 2.47 -14.85
C GLN A 53 -3.79 3.54 -13.81
N PHE A 54 -2.94 3.81 -12.83
CA PHE A 54 -3.19 4.86 -11.83
C PHE A 54 -3.48 6.21 -12.49
N SER A 55 -4.49 6.89 -11.95
CA SER A 55 -4.82 8.27 -12.25
C SER A 55 -5.05 9.05 -10.95
N GLY A 56 -4.45 10.22 -10.83
CA GLY A 56 -4.73 11.15 -9.73
C GLY A 56 -6.15 11.74 -9.81
N GLN A 57 -6.49 12.57 -8.83
CA GLN A 57 -7.79 13.23 -8.78
C GLN A 57 -8.08 13.98 -10.09
N SER A 58 -9.31 13.87 -10.57
CA SER A 58 -9.77 14.46 -11.84
C SER A 58 -8.95 14.04 -13.07
N GLN A 59 -8.32 12.85 -13.04
CA GLN A 59 -7.48 12.32 -14.12
C GLN A 59 -6.28 13.21 -14.50
N SER A 60 -5.86 14.10 -13.59
CA SER A 60 -4.85 15.13 -13.85
C SER A 60 -3.40 14.64 -13.77
N MET A 61 -3.18 13.41 -13.28
CA MET A 61 -1.84 12.90 -12.99
C MET A 61 -1.74 11.43 -13.37
N SER A 62 -0.84 11.09 -14.30
CA SER A 62 -0.54 9.70 -14.64
C SER A 62 0.35 9.04 -13.58
N ARG A 63 0.49 7.71 -13.63
CA ARG A 63 1.47 6.98 -12.81
C ARG A 63 2.91 7.51 -12.98
N LEU A 64 3.28 7.92 -14.19
CA LEU A 64 4.62 8.46 -14.45
C LEU A 64 4.81 9.83 -13.80
N ASP A 65 3.79 10.69 -13.87
CA ASP A 65 3.82 12.01 -13.24
C ASP A 65 3.86 11.87 -11.71
N PHE A 66 3.07 10.96 -11.16
CA PHE A 66 3.12 10.63 -9.74
C PHE A 66 4.50 10.12 -9.30
N ARG A 67 5.12 9.23 -10.08
CA ARG A 67 6.50 8.77 -9.81
C ARG A 67 7.48 9.95 -9.78
N ARG A 68 7.42 10.85 -10.76
CA ARG A 68 8.28 12.03 -10.83
C ARG A 68 8.06 12.95 -9.63
N PHE A 69 6.81 13.20 -9.28
CA PHE A 69 6.43 13.96 -8.09
C PHE A 69 7.03 13.36 -6.82
N MET A 70 6.87 12.05 -6.60
CA MET A 70 7.40 11.39 -5.42
C MET A 70 8.94 11.42 -5.35
N VAL A 71 9.64 11.29 -6.49
CA VAL A 71 11.10 11.46 -6.55
C VAL A 71 11.51 12.85 -6.08
N ILE A 72 10.78 13.89 -6.47
CA ILE A 72 11.02 15.26 -5.99
C ILE A 72 10.81 15.33 -4.47
N GLN A 73 9.72 14.76 -3.94
CA GLN A 73 9.46 14.79 -2.49
C GLN A 73 10.56 14.09 -1.69
N TRP A 74 10.94 12.87 -2.08
CA TRP A 74 12.02 12.13 -1.40
C TRP A 74 13.39 12.77 -1.52
N ASN A 75 13.66 13.51 -2.60
CA ASN A 75 14.95 14.21 -2.73
C ASN A 75 14.98 15.52 -1.93
N ARG A 76 13.82 16.17 -1.74
CA ARG A 76 13.71 17.43 -0.99
C ARG A 76 13.69 17.23 0.52
N HIS A 77 13.23 16.08 0.99
CA HIS A 77 13.08 15.78 2.40
C HIS A 77 13.99 14.61 2.77
N GLN A 78 14.91 14.82 3.72
CA GLN A 78 15.82 13.77 4.20
C GLN A 78 15.06 12.56 4.77
N ARG A 79 13.93 12.83 5.45
CA ARG A 79 13.00 11.81 5.93
C ARG A 79 11.57 12.30 5.71
N LEU A 80 10.75 11.42 5.16
CA LEU A 80 9.30 11.57 5.15
C LEU A 80 8.73 10.72 6.27
N GLN A 81 7.75 11.25 6.97
CA GLN A 81 6.93 10.50 7.92
C GLN A 81 5.47 10.71 7.55
N ALA A 82 4.70 9.64 7.59
CA ALA A 82 3.26 9.67 7.39
C ALA A 82 2.59 9.14 8.65
N GLN A 83 1.43 9.69 8.96
CA GLN A 83 0.55 9.14 9.96
C GLN A 83 -0.82 8.94 9.33
N LEU A 84 -1.19 7.67 9.15
CA LEU A 84 -2.50 7.28 8.69
C LEU A 84 -3.56 7.49 9.78
N MET A 85 -4.59 8.25 9.45
CA MET A 85 -5.83 8.33 10.23
C MET A 85 -6.72 7.13 9.89
N PRO A 86 -7.83 6.88 10.63
CA PRO A 86 -8.66 5.70 10.41
C PRO A 86 -9.06 5.51 8.94
N ILE A 87 -8.77 4.32 8.40
CA ILE A 87 -9.08 3.94 7.03
C ILE A 87 -10.46 3.31 7.00
N ARG A 88 -11.35 3.84 6.18
CA ARG A 88 -12.67 3.26 5.91
C ARG A 88 -12.66 2.62 4.53
N VAL A 89 -13.00 1.34 4.45
CA VAL A 89 -13.06 0.59 3.19
C VAL A 89 -14.51 0.31 2.82
N GLU A 90 -14.89 0.70 1.60
CA GLU A 90 -16.22 0.49 1.04
C GLU A 90 -16.09 -0.32 -0.25
N PRO A 91 -16.83 -1.43 -0.43
CA PRO A 91 -16.83 -2.16 -1.69
C PRO A 91 -17.40 -1.29 -2.82
N LEU A 92 -16.75 -1.30 -3.99
CA LEU A 92 -17.24 -0.65 -5.21
C LEU A 92 -17.81 -1.67 -6.20
N THR A 93 -17.07 -2.76 -6.40
CA THR A 93 -17.46 -3.88 -7.27
C THR A 93 -16.99 -5.20 -6.63
N ALA A 94 -17.23 -6.33 -7.28
CA ALA A 94 -16.72 -7.62 -6.83
C ALA A 94 -15.17 -7.69 -6.80
N SER A 95 -14.48 -6.82 -7.53
CA SER A 95 -13.02 -6.83 -7.66
C SER A 95 -12.36 -5.50 -7.29
N ALA A 96 -13.12 -4.53 -6.76
CA ALA A 96 -12.62 -3.22 -6.43
C ALA A 96 -13.31 -2.66 -5.19
N ALA A 97 -12.58 -1.87 -4.42
CA ALA A 97 -13.08 -1.16 -3.25
C ALA A 97 -12.47 0.23 -3.19
N ARG A 98 -13.10 1.11 -2.42
CA ARG A 98 -12.65 2.47 -2.12
C ARG A 98 -12.16 2.52 -0.68
N ALA A 99 -10.96 3.05 -0.49
CA ALA A 99 -10.45 3.40 0.83
C ALA A 99 -10.50 4.92 1.00
N ASN A 100 -11.16 5.40 2.06
CA ASN A 100 -11.18 6.81 2.44
C ASN A 100 -10.42 6.96 3.76
N PHE A 101 -9.42 7.83 3.77
CA PHE A 101 -8.59 8.12 4.94
C PHE A 101 -7.96 9.51 4.80
N HIS A 102 -7.49 10.05 5.93
CA HIS A 102 -6.61 11.20 5.95
C HIS A 102 -5.19 10.74 6.25
N VAL A 103 -4.21 11.47 5.74
CA VAL A 103 -2.80 11.21 6.02
C VAL A 103 -2.14 12.52 6.41
N LEU A 104 -1.50 12.53 7.58
CA LEU A 104 -0.62 13.63 7.96
C LEU A 104 0.77 13.30 7.42
N VAL A 105 1.23 14.05 6.42
CA VAL A 105 2.59 13.89 5.89
C VAL A 105 3.49 14.98 6.45
N THR A 106 4.64 14.58 6.96
CA THR A 106 5.66 15.47 7.50
C THR A 106 7.02 15.21 6.88
N GLY A 107 7.87 16.24 6.84
CA GLY A 107 9.24 16.13 6.36
C GLY A 107 10.17 17.11 7.08
N GLY A 108 11.42 16.68 7.31
CA GLY A 108 12.43 17.48 8.01
C GLY A 108 13.63 16.65 8.46
N GLN A 109 14.64 17.29 9.06
CA GLN A 109 15.90 16.64 9.49
C GLN A 109 15.91 16.21 10.98
N GLY A 110 14.79 16.34 11.72
CA GLY A 110 14.73 16.09 13.17
C GLY A 110 13.43 15.47 13.66
N LEU A 111 13.26 15.36 14.98
CA LEU A 111 12.05 14.81 15.64
C LEU A 111 10.81 15.71 15.48
N ILE A 112 11.02 16.99 15.14
CA ILE A 112 9.96 17.96 14.91
C ILE A 112 9.89 18.23 13.39
N PRO A 113 8.75 17.99 12.75
CA PRO A 113 8.50 18.35 11.35
C PRO A 113 8.81 19.81 11.04
N GLU A 114 9.42 20.08 9.88
CA GLU A 114 9.49 21.46 9.38
C GLU A 114 8.15 21.92 8.80
N ARG A 115 7.35 20.98 8.26
CA ARG A 115 6.01 21.21 7.69
C ARG A 115 5.14 19.98 7.88
N GLY A 116 3.84 20.19 8.07
CA GLY A 116 2.81 19.15 8.08
C GLY A 116 1.62 19.57 7.21
N GLN A 117 1.06 18.63 6.45
CA GLN A 117 -0.14 18.84 5.65
C GLN A 117 -1.12 17.67 5.89
N LEU A 118 -2.39 18.00 6.09
CA LEU A 118 -3.53 17.08 6.15
C LEU A 118 -4.24 17.03 4.80
#